data_AF-A0A7D3X5J0-F1
#
_entry.id   AF-A0A7D3X5J0-F1
#
_cell.length_a   1.000
_cell.length_b   1.000
_cell.length_c   1.000
_cell.angle_alpha   90.00
_cell.angle_beta   90.00
_cell.angle_gamma   90.00
#
_symmetry.space_group_name_H-M   'P 1'
#
loop_
_entity.id
_entity.type
_entity.pdbx_description
1 polymer ?
#
loop_
_entity_poly.entity_id
_entity_poly.type
_entity_poly.pdbx_seq_one_letter_code
_entity_poly.pdbx_strand_id
1 'polypeptide(L)'
;MKIKSEMSFFEKVSLYFATNYTDINLALHKPQKVQRLSIQFWEGDTNSYADDFIRFKNLKELNIQTGLNHPSFLPSQIGELKKLRKLSILNVPFKEFPTWIQNLVELEHLSIRGCELTEIPRFIGRLRNLKELRVENCELDSIPKELSLLDKVKYLSLADTKITYFPLENLPPNIKLLGLGGPIFGYTVDELCRLKKALPHVRIWSIIDTDCN
;
A
#
# COMPACT_ATOMS: atom_id res chain seq x y z
N MET A 1 -19.08 31.81 7.75
CA MET A 1 -17.98 31.40 6.85
C MET A 1 -16.76 31.01 7.67
N LYS A 2 -16.58 29.72 7.95
CA LYS A 2 -15.33 29.13 8.46
C LYS A 2 -15.21 27.75 7.81
N ILE A 3 -14.70 27.72 6.59
CA ILE A 3 -14.19 26.47 6.02
C ILE A 3 -12.85 26.26 6.74
N LYS A 4 -12.85 25.50 7.84
CA LYS A 4 -11.62 24.82 8.23
C LYS A 4 -11.36 23.84 7.10
N SER A 5 -10.33 24.11 6.31
CA SER A 5 -9.85 23.22 5.25
C SER A 5 -9.34 21.94 5.92
N GLU A 6 -10.24 21.01 6.19
CA GLU A 6 -9.86 19.61 6.33
C GLU A 6 -9.37 19.19 4.95
N MET A 7 -8.05 19.21 4.75
CA MET A 7 -7.45 18.54 3.61
C MET A 7 -8.04 17.14 3.53
N SER A 8 -8.47 16.75 2.33
CA SER A 8 -8.96 15.40 2.10
C SER A 8 -7.90 14.41 2.56
N PHE A 9 -8.35 13.26 3.09
CA PHE A 9 -7.44 12.19 3.50
C PHE A 9 -6.45 11.84 2.37
N PHE A 10 -6.87 11.96 1.11
CA PHE A 10 -6.06 11.80 -0.10
C PHE A 10 -5.00 12.91 -0.31
N GLU A 11 -5.28 14.17 0.02
CA GLU A 11 -4.29 15.26 -0.05
C GLU A 11 -3.15 15.10 0.97
N LYS A 12 -3.42 14.46 2.12
CA LYS A 12 -2.36 14.10 3.08
C LYS A 12 -1.37 13.08 2.50
N VAL A 13 -1.82 12.20 1.59
CA VAL A 13 -0.97 11.17 0.97
C VAL A 13 0.11 11.82 0.10
N SER A 14 -0.23 12.81 -0.73
CA SER A 14 0.74 13.52 -1.57
C SER A 14 1.79 14.32 -0.77
N LEU A 15 1.47 14.75 0.45
CA LEU A 15 2.39 15.47 1.35
C LEU A 15 3.34 14.55 2.15
N TYR A 16 3.11 13.23 2.15
CA TYR A 16 4.00 12.27 2.83
C TYR A 16 5.35 12.04 2.11
N PHE A 17 5.52 12.56 0.90
CA PHE A 17 6.66 12.22 0.04
C PHE A 17 7.78 13.29 0.00
N ALA A 18 7.71 14.32 0.83
CA ALA A 18 8.76 15.34 0.89
C ALA A 18 10.08 14.77 1.47
N THR A 19 10.96 14.36 0.57
CA THR A 19 12.34 13.95 0.88
C THR A 19 13.33 14.66 -0.03
N ASN A 20 14.51 14.95 0.52
CA ASN A 20 15.64 15.46 -0.25
C ASN A 20 16.40 14.33 -0.98
N TYR A 21 16.02 13.08 -0.75
CA TYR A 21 16.63 11.90 -1.36
C TYR A 21 15.68 11.28 -2.38
N THR A 22 15.68 11.85 -3.58
CA THR A 22 14.95 11.32 -4.74
C THR A 22 15.81 10.51 -5.70
N ASP A 23 17.12 10.49 -5.44
CA ASP A 23 18.14 9.76 -6.19
C ASP A 23 18.93 8.90 -5.20
N ILE A 24 19.06 7.61 -5.50
CA ILE A 24 19.75 6.66 -4.64
C ILE A 24 21.25 6.98 -4.53
N ASN A 25 21.90 7.43 -5.61
CA ASN A 25 23.32 7.80 -5.61
C ASN A 25 23.57 9.01 -4.70
N LEU A 26 22.67 10.00 -4.69
CA LEU A 26 22.74 11.11 -3.73
C LEU A 26 22.56 10.62 -2.28
N ALA A 27 21.63 9.69 -2.06
CA ALA A 27 21.41 9.09 -0.74
C ALA A 27 22.63 8.32 -0.23
N LEU A 28 23.38 7.65 -1.12
CA LEU A 28 24.56 6.85 -0.79
C LEU A 28 25.79 7.66 -0.35
N HIS A 29 25.78 8.98 -0.52
CA HIS A 29 26.82 9.85 0.04
C HIS A 29 26.77 9.89 1.58
N LYS A 30 25.56 9.84 2.18
CA LYS A 30 25.36 9.87 3.64
C LYS A 30 24.23 8.92 4.08
N PRO A 31 24.34 7.60 3.81
CA PRO A 31 23.23 6.65 3.92
C PRO A 31 22.70 6.51 5.35
N GLN A 32 23.56 6.72 6.36
CA GLN A 32 23.17 6.68 7.77
C GLN A 32 22.26 7.85 8.18
N LYS A 33 22.23 8.95 7.41
CA LYS A 33 21.34 10.10 7.67
C LYS A 33 19.99 9.99 6.96
N VAL A 34 19.85 9.05 6.03
CA VAL A 34 18.64 8.87 5.23
C VAL A 34 17.57 8.21 6.08
N GLN A 35 16.48 8.93 6.35
CA GLN A 35 15.29 8.40 7.01
C GLN A 35 14.12 8.21 6.04
N ARG A 36 14.12 8.94 4.93
CA ARG A 36 13.10 8.87 3.88
C ARG A 36 13.78 8.84 2.53
N LEU A 37 13.41 7.88 1.69
CA LEU A 37 13.97 7.71 0.35
C LEU A 37 12.81 7.51 -0.62
N SER A 38 12.79 8.27 -1.71
CA SER A 38 11.73 8.18 -2.73
C SER A 38 12.36 8.10 -4.10
N ILE A 39 12.53 6.90 -4.63
CA ILE A 39 13.29 6.65 -5.85
C ILE A 39 12.39 6.24 -6.99
N GLN A 40 12.73 6.69 -8.19
CA GLN A 40 12.06 6.36 -9.44
C GLN A 40 13.04 5.64 -10.35
N PHE A 41 12.69 4.44 -10.79
CA PHE A 41 13.46 3.65 -11.75
C PHE A 41 12.69 3.58 -13.07
N TRP A 42 12.98 4.53 -13.95
CA TRP A 42 12.42 4.55 -15.31
C TRP A 42 13.20 3.65 -16.27
N GLU A 43 14.50 3.49 -16.00
CA GLU A 43 15.45 2.70 -16.77
C GLU A 43 16.43 1.99 -15.82
N GLY A 44 17.06 0.91 -16.29
CA GLY A 44 18.07 0.16 -15.55
C GLY A 44 17.54 -1.10 -14.88
N ASP A 45 18.32 -1.62 -13.92
CA ASP A 45 17.98 -2.80 -13.14
C ASP A 45 18.05 -2.43 -11.65
N THR A 46 16.91 -2.53 -10.93
CA THR A 46 16.81 -2.24 -9.49
C THR A 46 17.71 -3.14 -8.64
N ASN A 47 18.05 -4.35 -9.12
CA ASN A 47 18.97 -5.25 -8.43
C ASN A 47 20.41 -4.73 -8.42
N SER A 48 20.76 -3.77 -9.31
CA SER A 48 22.07 -3.13 -9.26
C SER A 48 22.32 -2.39 -7.94
N TYR A 49 21.25 -2.03 -7.23
CA TYR A 49 21.31 -1.36 -5.93
C TYR A 49 21.02 -2.28 -4.75
N ALA A 50 21.00 -3.61 -4.96
CA ALA A 50 20.63 -4.58 -3.94
C ALA A 50 21.47 -4.42 -2.65
N ASP A 51 22.79 -4.38 -2.77
CA ASP A 51 23.72 -4.19 -1.65
C ASP A 51 23.75 -2.75 -1.12
N ASP A 52 23.19 -1.80 -1.86
CA ASP A 52 23.09 -0.42 -1.42
C ASP A 52 21.93 -0.20 -0.45
N PHE A 53 20.82 -0.93 -0.61
CA PHE A 53 19.67 -0.82 0.30
C PHE A 53 20.06 -1.09 1.75
N ILE A 54 20.89 -2.11 2.01
CA ILE A 54 21.32 -2.46 3.38
C ILE A 54 22.13 -1.35 4.07
N ARG A 55 22.64 -0.37 3.31
CA ARG A 55 23.40 0.76 3.86
C ARG A 55 22.49 1.78 4.54
N PHE A 56 21.21 1.86 4.17
CA PHE A 56 20.23 2.81 4.74
C PHE A 56 19.66 2.33 6.08
N LYS A 57 20.52 2.05 7.06
CA LYS A 57 20.14 1.44 8.37
C LYS A 57 19.14 2.25 9.20
N ASN A 58 18.93 3.53 8.88
CA ASN A 58 18.00 4.42 9.57
C ASN A 58 16.75 4.76 8.74
N LEU A 59 16.54 4.08 7.61
CA LEU A 59 15.40 4.29 6.74
C LEU A 59 14.10 3.91 7.46
N LYS A 60 13.15 4.84 7.44
CA LYS A 60 11.81 4.70 8.02
C LYS A 60 10.72 4.73 6.95
N GLU A 61 10.97 5.43 5.85
CA GLU A 61 10.01 5.55 4.76
C GLU A 61 10.72 5.31 3.43
N LEU A 62 10.18 4.40 2.64
CA LEU A 62 10.70 4.04 1.33
C LEU A 62 9.54 4.10 0.33
N ASN A 63 9.71 4.91 -0.70
CA ASN A 63 8.85 4.93 -1.87
C ASN A 63 9.68 4.50 -3.07
N ILE A 64 9.19 3.51 -3.80
CA ILE A 64 9.79 3.03 -5.02
C ILE A 64 8.73 3.07 -6.11
N GLN A 65 9.07 3.75 -7.19
CA GLN A 65 8.26 3.74 -8.40
C GLN A 65 9.10 3.21 -9.56
N THR A 66 8.54 2.35 -10.39
CA THR A 66 9.19 1.88 -11.61
C THR A 66 8.39 2.24 -12.86
N GLY A 67 9.00 2.11 -14.03
CA GLY A 67 8.29 2.11 -15.30
C GLY A 67 7.48 0.83 -15.52
N LEU A 68 6.37 0.92 -16.25
CA LEU A 68 5.51 -0.24 -16.58
C LEU A 68 6.24 -1.31 -17.42
N ASN A 69 7.28 -0.91 -18.15
CA ASN A 69 8.10 -1.79 -18.98
C ASN A 69 9.38 -2.29 -18.26
N HIS A 70 9.52 -1.99 -16.97
CA HIS A 70 10.71 -2.34 -16.20
C HIS A 70 10.61 -3.80 -15.69
N PRO A 71 11.73 -4.56 -15.62
CA PRO A 71 11.70 -5.91 -15.07
C PRO A 71 11.05 -5.99 -13.68
N SER A 72 10.29 -7.07 -13.48
CA SER A 72 9.36 -7.35 -12.37
C SER A 72 10.00 -7.69 -11.02
N PHE A 73 11.03 -6.98 -10.57
CA PHE A 73 11.64 -7.32 -9.27
C PHE A 73 12.18 -6.11 -8.50
N LEU A 74 12.16 -6.24 -7.17
CA LEU A 74 12.85 -5.37 -6.24
C LEU A 74 13.76 -6.24 -5.37
N PRO A 75 14.96 -5.76 -5.02
CA PRO A 75 15.94 -6.57 -4.29
C PRO A 75 15.43 -6.97 -2.91
N SER A 76 15.65 -8.23 -2.54
CA SER A 76 15.16 -8.80 -1.28
C SER A 76 15.83 -8.20 -0.04
N GLN A 77 16.98 -7.57 -0.22
CA GLN A 77 17.73 -6.76 0.76
C GLN A 77 16.89 -5.64 1.37
N ILE A 78 15.83 -5.16 0.69
CA ILE A 78 14.87 -4.22 1.29
C ILE A 78 14.26 -4.81 2.58
N GLY A 79 14.05 -6.14 2.63
CA GLY A 79 13.56 -6.87 3.82
C GLY A 79 14.49 -6.83 5.04
N GLU A 80 15.72 -6.34 4.89
CA GLU A 80 16.69 -6.15 5.99
C GLU A 80 16.53 -4.80 6.69
N LEU A 81 15.72 -3.88 6.15
CA LEU A 81 15.49 -2.54 6.70
C LEU A 81 14.57 -2.58 7.93
N LYS A 82 15.10 -3.04 9.07
CA LYS A 82 14.31 -3.30 10.30
C LYS A 82 13.65 -2.07 10.93
N LYS A 83 14.02 -0.85 10.52
CA LYS A 83 13.40 0.41 10.98
C LYS A 83 12.32 0.94 10.04
N LEU A 84 12.06 0.27 8.93
CA LEU A 84 11.10 0.72 7.92
C LEU A 84 9.68 0.64 8.48
N ARG A 85 8.99 1.78 8.50
CA ARG A 85 7.61 1.94 8.97
C ARG A 85 6.63 2.24 7.84
N LYS A 86 7.11 2.76 6.71
CA LYS A 86 6.28 3.04 5.53
C LYS A 86 6.96 2.52 4.27
N LEU A 87 6.23 1.73 3.51
CA LEU A 87 6.65 1.19 2.23
C LEU A 87 5.57 1.49 1.20
N SER A 88 5.97 2.20 0.14
CA SER A 88 5.15 2.45 -1.04
C SER A 88 5.86 1.87 -2.24
N ILE A 89 5.15 1.05 -3.01
CA ILE A 89 5.63 0.45 -4.25
C ILE A 89 4.60 0.76 -5.35
N LEU A 90 5.04 1.41 -6.43
CA LEU A 90 4.18 1.85 -7.50
C LEU A 90 4.69 1.39 -8.86
N ASN A 91 3.78 0.86 -9.69
CA ASN A 91 4.01 0.52 -11.10
C ASN A 91 5.13 -0.51 -11.31
N VAL A 92 5.31 -1.42 -10.36
CA VAL A 92 6.18 -2.59 -10.53
C VAL A 92 5.32 -3.74 -11.04
N PRO A 93 5.62 -4.37 -12.19
CA PRO A 93 4.80 -5.44 -12.75
C PRO A 93 4.98 -6.78 -11.98
N PHE A 94 4.74 -6.74 -10.67
CA PHE A 94 4.72 -7.92 -9.80
C PHE A 94 3.50 -8.77 -10.10
N LYS A 95 3.72 -10.05 -10.38
CA LYS A 95 2.67 -11.07 -10.40
C LYS A 95 2.42 -11.67 -9.03
N GLU A 96 3.43 -11.62 -8.17
CA GLU A 96 3.38 -12.13 -6.81
C GLU A 96 3.87 -11.09 -5.82
N PHE A 97 3.31 -11.13 -4.63
CA PHE A 97 3.72 -10.26 -3.54
C PHE A 97 5.18 -10.57 -3.13
N PRO A 98 6.07 -9.57 -3.01
CA PRO A 98 7.45 -9.83 -2.63
C PRO A 98 7.57 -10.47 -1.24
N THR A 99 8.07 -11.70 -1.17
CA THR A 99 8.10 -12.48 0.07
C THR A 99 8.97 -11.86 1.16
N TRP A 100 9.96 -11.04 0.82
CA TRP A 100 10.79 -10.33 1.78
C TRP A 100 10.03 -9.28 2.61
N ILE A 101 8.84 -8.84 2.17
CA ILE A 101 7.99 -7.91 2.93
C ILE A 101 7.63 -8.50 4.29
N GLN A 102 7.53 -9.82 4.42
CA GLN A 102 7.26 -10.51 5.69
C GLN A 102 8.29 -10.19 6.79
N ASN A 103 9.49 -9.74 6.41
CA ASN A 103 10.59 -9.45 7.32
C ASN A 103 10.53 -8.03 7.90
N LEU A 104 9.63 -7.18 7.41
CA LEU A 104 9.43 -5.79 7.81
C LEU A 104 8.41 -5.68 8.95
N VAL A 105 8.68 -6.32 10.08
CA VAL A 105 7.71 -6.46 11.19
C VAL A 105 7.32 -5.14 11.86
N GLU A 106 8.10 -4.07 11.68
CA GLU A 106 7.81 -2.71 12.17
C GLU A 106 6.94 -1.89 11.21
N LEU A 107 6.53 -2.46 10.07
CA LEU A 107 5.79 -1.74 9.04
C LEU A 107 4.40 -1.32 9.57
N GLU A 108 4.10 -0.04 9.41
CA GLU A 108 2.83 0.57 9.82
C GLU A 108 1.98 0.95 8.61
N HIS A 109 2.60 1.25 7.47
CA HIS A 109 1.90 1.63 6.24
C HIS A 109 2.51 0.85 5.07
N LEU A 110 1.66 0.09 4.39
CA LEU A 110 2.03 -0.62 3.16
C LEU A 110 1.09 -0.19 2.04
N SER A 111 1.68 0.34 0.97
CA SER A 111 0.97 0.69 -0.25
C SER A 111 1.63 -0.01 -1.42
N ILE A 112 0.88 -0.83 -2.15
CA ILE A 112 1.30 -1.42 -3.42
C ILE A 112 0.24 -1.05 -4.46
N ARG A 113 0.65 -0.41 -5.55
CA ARG A 113 -0.29 0.07 -6.58
C ARG A 113 0.22 -0.16 -7.98
N GLY A 114 -0.70 -0.46 -8.92
CA GLY A 114 -0.36 -0.61 -10.34
C GLY A 114 0.52 -1.82 -10.59
N CYS A 115 0.17 -2.95 -9.98
CA CYS A 115 0.89 -4.22 -10.10
C CYS A 115 -0.06 -5.28 -10.67
N GLU A 116 0.46 -6.41 -11.16
CA GLU A 116 -0.33 -7.53 -11.68
C GLU A 116 -0.66 -8.57 -10.58
N LEU A 117 -0.79 -8.12 -9.33
CA LEU A 117 -1.01 -9.01 -8.19
C LEU A 117 -2.41 -9.60 -8.25
N THR A 118 -2.52 -10.94 -8.17
CA THR A 118 -3.78 -11.67 -8.13
C THR A 118 -4.22 -12.06 -6.72
N GLU A 119 -3.29 -12.10 -5.76
CA GLU A 119 -3.59 -12.43 -4.37
C GLU A 119 -2.80 -11.58 -3.36
N ILE A 120 -3.39 -11.39 -2.17
CA ILE A 120 -2.66 -10.95 -0.98
C ILE A 120 -2.17 -12.22 -0.25
N PRO A 121 -0.88 -12.33 0.05
CA PRO A 121 -0.30 -13.57 0.57
C PRO A 121 -0.61 -13.77 2.05
N ARG A 122 -0.61 -15.04 2.49
CA ARG A 122 -0.86 -15.40 3.91
C ARG A 122 0.08 -14.72 4.89
N PHE A 123 1.32 -14.41 4.49
CA PHE A 123 2.27 -13.75 5.39
C PHE A 123 1.83 -12.34 5.79
N ILE A 124 0.85 -11.72 5.10
CA ILE A 124 0.36 -10.38 5.46
C ILE A 124 -0.06 -10.32 6.93
N GLY A 125 -0.65 -11.40 7.46
CA GLY A 125 -1.06 -11.52 8.86
C GLY A 125 0.09 -11.49 9.88
N ARG A 126 1.36 -11.53 9.44
CA ARG A 126 2.55 -11.33 10.30
C ARG A 126 2.84 -9.85 10.57
N LEU A 127 2.35 -8.94 9.72
CA LEU A 127 2.61 -7.50 9.82
C LEU A 127 1.65 -6.82 10.82
N ARG A 128 1.69 -7.28 12.08
CA ARG A 128 0.77 -6.87 13.17
C ARG A 128 0.85 -5.39 13.56
N ASN A 129 1.81 -4.65 13.02
CA ASN A 129 1.95 -3.21 13.24
C ASN A 129 1.26 -2.36 12.17
N LEU A 130 0.73 -2.97 11.09
CA LEU A 130 0.04 -2.24 10.04
C LEU A 130 -1.16 -1.48 10.59
N LYS A 131 -1.22 -0.20 10.25
CA LYS A 131 -2.31 0.75 10.48
C LYS A 131 -3.03 1.07 9.18
N GLU A 132 -2.30 0.98 8.07
CA GLU A 132 -2.78 1.24 6.72
C GLU A 132 -2.26 0.17 5.76
N LEU A 133 -3.18 -0.44 5.01
CA LEU A 133 -2.89 -1.36 3.93
C LEU A 133 -3.62 -0.92 2.67
N ARG A 134 -2.88 -0.69 1.59
CA ARG A 134 -3.42 -0.35 0.28
C ARG A 134 -2.85 -1.31 -0.75
N VAL A 135 -3.72 -2.04 -1.42
CA VAL A 135 -3.37 -2.83 -2.60
C VAL A 135 -4.36 -2.44 -3.68
N GLU A 136 -3.96 -1.52 -4.54
CA GLU A 136 -4.85 -0.80 -5.45
C GLU A 136 -4.42 -0.98 -6.90
N ASN A 137 -5.35 -0.89 -7.84
CA ASN A 137 -5.05 -1.02 -9.28
C ASN A 137 -4.23 -2.30 -9.53
N CYS A 138 -4.81 -3.42 -9.10
CA CYS A 138 -4.25 -4.76 -9.15
C CYS A 138 -5.35 -5.74 -9.57
N GLU A 139 -4.95 -6.98 -9.88
CA GLU A 139 -5.85 -8.03 -10.37
C GLU A 139 -6.42 -8.90 -9.24
N LEU A 140 -6.45 -8.40 -8.00
CA LEU A 140 -6.93 -9.13 -6.83
C LEU A 140 -8.39 -9.53 -7.00
N ASP A 141 -8.72 -10.80 -6.81
CA ASP A 141 -10.10 -11.32 -6.93
C ASP A 141 -10.69 -11.79 -5.59
N SER A 142 -9.87 -11.85 -4.54
CA SER A 142 -10.23 -12.45 -3.26
C SER A 142 -9.58 -11.76 -2.06
N ILE A 143 -10.24 -11.89 -0.91
CA ILE A 143 -9.79 -11.34 0.39
C ILE A 143 -9.34 -12.52 1.26
N PRO A 144 -8.04 -12.64 1.59
CA PRO A 144 -7.55 -13.74 2.41
C PRO A 144 -7.96 -13.56 3.87
N LYS A 145 -8.21 -14.68 4.56
CA LYS A 145 -8.57 -14.68 5.99
C LYS A 145 -7.51 -14.04 6.89
N GLU A 146 -6.25 -14.02 6.45
CA GLU A 146 -5.14 -13.46 7.21
C GLU A 146 -5.23 -11.94 7.41
N LEU A 147 -6.07 -11.22 6.65
CA LEU A 147 -6.34 -9.80 6.93
C LEU A 147 -7.08 -9.58 8.26
N SER A 148 -7.86 -10.57 8.74
CA SER A 148 -8.51 -10.53 10.06
C SER A 148 -7.50 -10.48 11.22
N LEU A 149 -6.25 -10.87 10.98
CA LEU A 149 -5.18 -10.83 11.96
C LEU A 149 -4.60 -9.42 12.18
N LEU A 150 -4.97 -8.45 11.34
CA LEU A 150 -4.43 -7.09 11.34
C LEU A 150 -5.28 -6.14 12.20
N ASP A 151 -5.31 -6.38 13.50
CA ASP A 151 -6.10 -5.65 14.49
C ASP A 151 -5.85 -4.14 14.55
N LYS A 152 -4.66 -3.68 14.18
CA LYS A 152 -4.29 -2.26 14.15
C LYS A 152 -4.69 -1.54 12.87
N VAL A 153 -5.06 -2.24 11.79
CA VAL A 153 -5.44 -1.61 10.52
C VAL A 153 -6.72 -0.81 10.70
N LYS A 154 -6.64 0.49 10.42
CA LYS A 154 -7.76 1.43 10.43
C LYS A 154 -8.18 1.82 9.01
N TYR A 155 -7.25 1.73 8.05
CA TYR A 155 -7.54 2.00 6.65
C TYR A 155 -7.11 0.82 5.79
N LEU A 156 -8.07 0.24 5.08
CA LEU A 156 -7.85 -0.73 4.03
C LEU A 156 -8.34 -0.14 2.73
N SER A 157 -7.53 -0.22 1.68
CA SER A 157 -7.95 0.12 0.33
C SER A 157 -7.65 -1.03 -0.61
N LEU A 158 -8.69 -1.46 -1.31
CA LEU A 158 -8.67 -2.47 -2.37
C LEU A 158 -9.29 -1.86 -3.65
N ALA A 159 -9.13 -0.54 -3.79
CA ALA A 159 -9.66 0.22 -4.90
C ALA A 159 -9.11 -0.29 -6.23
N ASP A 160 -9.98 -0.33 -7.24
CA ASP A 160 -9.61 -0.77 -8.58
C ASP A 160 -9.01 -2.20 -8.58
N THR A 161 -9.75 -3.14 -7.98
CA THR A 161 -9.44 -4.59 -7.98
C THR A 161 -10.66 -5.40 -8.42
N LYS A 162 -10.47 -6.67 -8.77
CA LYS A 162 -11.51 -7.60 -9.23
C LYS A 162 -12.36 -8.21 -8.11
N ILE A 163 -12.21 -7.76 -6.87
CA ILE A 163 -12.91 -8.32 -5.71
C ILE A 163 -14.40 -8.00 -5.82
N THR A 164 -15.25 -9.02 -5.94
CA THR A 164 -16.72 -8.86 -5.94
C THR A 164 -17.39 -9.39 -4.67
N TYR A 165 -16.69 -10.25 -3.94
CA TYR A 165 -17.19 -10.89 -2.73
C TYR A 165 -16.41 -10.45 -1.49
N PHE A 166 -17.13 -10.10 -0.42
CA PHE A 166 -16.58 -9.60 0.85
C PHE A 166 -16.94 -10.53 2.01
N PRO A 167 -16.08 -11.50 2.33
CA PRO A 167 -16.20 -12.25 3.59
C PRO A 167 -15.86 -11.29 4.74
N LEU A 168 -16.88 -10.79 5.44
CA LEU A 168 -16.74 -9.77 6.49
C LEU A 168 -15.81 -10.24 7.62
N GLU A 169 -15.81 -11.53 7.90
CA GLU A 169 -14.93 -12.19 8.88
C GLU A 169 -13.45 -12.17 8.49
N ASN A 170 -13.12 -12.00 7.20
CA ASN A 170 -11.74 -11.88 6.74
C ASN A 170 -11.23 -10.43 6.82
N LEU A 171 -12.10 -9.44 7.02
CA LEU A 171 -11.67 -8.04 7.09
C LEU A 171 -10.95 -7.74 8.42
N PRO A 172 -10.03 -6.76 8.43
CA PRO A 172 -9.43 -6.30 9.67
C PRO A 172 -10.50 -5.82 10.67
N PRO A 173 -10.49 -6.30 11.92
CA PRO A 173 -11.63 -6.16 12.84
C PRO A 173 -11.90 -4.71 13.27
N ASN A 174 -10.92 -3.81 13.15
CA ASN A 174 -11.02 -2.43 13.60
C ASN A 174 -10.93 -1.39 12.48
N ILE A 175 -11.20 -1.80 11.24
CA ILE A 175 -11.22 -0.93 10.08
C ILE A 175 -12.20 0.25 10.28
N LYS A 176 -11.81 1.44 9.83
CA LYS A 176 -12.59 2.68 9.91
C LYS A 176 -12.90 3.24 8.53
N LEU A 177 -12.01 3.01 7.58
CA LEU A 177 -12.15 3.41 6.20
C LEU A 177 -11.85 2.21 5.31
N LEU A 178 -12.78 1.90 4.40
CA LEU A 178 -12.64 0.89 3.36
C LEU A 178 -12.73 1.59 2.00
N GLY A 179 -11.61 1.65 1.28
CA GLY A 179 -11.56 2.17 -0.09
C GLY A 179 -11.84 1.05 -1.09
N LEU A 180 -12.87 1.24 -1.92
CA LEU A 180 -13.31 0.30 -2.95
C LEU A 180 -13.58 1.03 -4.25
N GLY A 181 -13.64 0.26 -5.34
CA GLY A 181 -14.01 0.76 -6.66
C GLY A 181 -12.91 1.59 -7.28
N GLY A 182 -13.03 1.81 -8.58
CA GLY A 182 -12.05 2.54 -9.36
C GLY A 182 -12.52 2.69 -10.81
N PRO A 183 -11.72 3.37 -11.63
CA PRO A 183 -12.04 3.59 -13.04
C PRO A 183 -12.01 2.31 -13.88
N ILE A 184 -11.31 1.25 -13.45
CA ILE A 184 -11.22 -0.04 -14.15
C ILE A 184 -12.23 -1.02 -13.58
N PHE A 185 -12.23 -1.22 -12.26
CA PHE A 185 -13.14 -2.12 -11.56
C PHE A 185 -14.07 -1.33 -10.65
N GLY A 186 -15.33 -1.24 -11.06
CA GLY A 186 -16.39 -0.54 -10.35
C GLY A 186 -17.27 -1.47 -9.50
N TYR A 187 -18.05 -0.85 -8.62
CA TYR A 187 -19.16 -1.49 -7.93
C TYR A 187 -20.47 -0.83 -8.33
N THR A 188 -21.53 -1.61 -8.38
CA THR A 188 -22.89 -1.08 -8.48
C THR A 188 -23.30 -0.35 -7.20
N VAL A 189 -24.29 0.54 -7.30
CA VAL A 189 -24.86 1.25 -6.14
C VAL A 189 -25.40 0.24 -5.11
N ASP A 190 -26.10 -0.80 -5.57
CA ASP A 190 -26.67 -1.83 -4.71
C ASP A 190 -25.62 -2.61 -3.92
N GLU A 191 -24.49 -2.97 -4.55
CA GLU A 191 -23.38 -3.64 -3.87
C GLU A 191 -22.77 -2.75 -2.78
N LEU A 192 -22.53 -1.48 -3.09
CA LEU A 192 -22.01 -0.51 -2.13
C LEU A 192 -22.99 -0.29 -0.97
N CYS A 193 -24.30 -0.20 -1.24
CA CYS A 193 -25.31 -0.05 -0.20
C CYS A 193 -25.44 -1.29 0.69
N ARG A 194 -25.36 -2.50 0.13
CA ARG A 194 -25.31 -3.74 0.91
C ARG A 194 -24.09 -3.77 1.85
N LEU A 195 -22.92 -3.37 1.34
CA LEU A 195 -21.70 -3.30 2.14
C LEU A 195 -21.79 -2.23 3.25
N LYS A 196 -22.30 -1.03 2.93
CA LYS A 196 -22.53 0.04 3.92
C LYS A 196 -23.48 -0.42 5.03
N LYS A 197 -24.54 -1.15 4.69
CA LYS A 197 -25.48 -1.74 5.66
C LYS A 197 -24.82 -2.83 6.51
N ALA A 198 -23.94 -3.65 5.92
CA ALA A 198 -23.22 -4.71 6.62
C ALA A 198 -22.10 -4.18 7.55
N LEU A 199 -21.52 -3.02 7.21
CA LEU A 199 -20.42 -2.38 7.93
C LEU A 199 -20.79 -0.94 8.35
N PRO A 200 -21.81 -0.73 9.20
CA PRO A 200 -22.34 0.60 9.50
C PRO A 200 -21.34 1.52 10.23
N HIS A 201 -20.27 0.97 10.81
CA HIS A 201 -19.22 1.71 11.50
C HIS A 201 -18.00 2.01 10.63
N VAL A 202 -18.01 1.56 9.38
CA VAL A 202 -16.90 1.71 8.43
C VAL A 202 -17.32 2.71 7.37
N ARG A 203 -16.53 3.76 7.19
CA ARG A 203 -16.70 4.66 6.06
C ARG A 203 -16.28 3.89 4.81
N ILE A 204 -17.20 3.67 3.87
CA ILE A 204 -16.89 3.09 2.57
C ILE A 204 -16.73 4.22 1.57
N TRP A 205 -15.55 4.30 0.95
CA TRP A 205 -15.26 5.26 -0.11
C TRP A 205 -15.21 4.55 -1.46
N SER A 206 -15.83 5.15 -2.48
CA SER A 206 -15.78 4.74 -3.88
C SER A 206 -15.85 5.97 -4.78
N ILE A 207 -15.46 5.82 -6.05
CA ILE A 207 -15.55 6.88 -7.07
C ILE A 207 -16.99 7.27 -7.40
N ILE A 208 -17.94 6.38 -7.12
CA ILE A 208 -19.38 6.64 -7.29
C ILE A 208 -19.94 7.13 -5.96
N ASP A 209 -20.50 8.34 -5.96
CA ASP A 209 -21.25 8.83 -4.83
C ASP A 209 -22.55 8.03 -4.69
N THR A 210 -22.81 7.54 -3.47
CA THR A 210 -23.91 6.63 -3.21
C THR A 210 -24.64 7.03 -1.94
N ASP A 211 -25.66 7.87 -2.11
CA ASP A 211 -26.69 8.05 -1.09
C ASP A 211 -27.57 6.79 -1.05
N CYS A 212 -27.34 5.96 -0.04
CA CYS A 212 -28.15 4.78 0.25
C CYS A 212 -29.34 5.20 1.14
N ASN A 213 -30.29 5.94 0.56
CA ASN A 213 -31.56 6.28 1.22
C ASN A 213 -32.54 5.11 1.18
#